data_AF-A0A8J2YMY8-F1
#
_entry.id   AF-A0A8J2YMY8-F1
#
_cell.length_a   1.000
_cell.length_b   1.000
_cell.length_c   1.000
_cell.angle_alpha   90.00
_cell.angle_beta   90.00
_cell.angle_gamma   90.00
#
_symmetry.space_group_name_H-M   'P 1'
#
loop_
_entity.id
_entity.type
_entity.pdbx_description
1 polymer ?
#
loop_
_entity_poly.entity_id
_entity_poly.type
_entity_poly.pdbx_seq_one_letter_code
_entity_poly.pdbx_strand_id
1 'polypeptide(L)'
;MTLKSELKNLETTLQHSNLDILIERMLVNVGSTDSELRDTLIYNSFGKLIFEDYLTIKQMNHIFEVCLRNLFLDIGQKENDSVFTRSFSALVIVLVLKKDRDKRFLSDEILKQSIEGSIKYLKLEEDIRGYVVGKGWGHSIAHGADLLTEAISHPNFNIELSSECLETIKLCLFKDSTIELPFVDEEEERLIFAVEALQEKGVTDSEMENWILKISDELNELLEKEGYSLNFFWKKSNVINFLRGYYFRLLYKNDCLKLREKIANILEQWHKQMYN
;
A
#
# COMPACT_ATOMS: atom_id res chain seq x y z
N MET A 1 -16.56 7.17 29.08
CA MET A 1 -15.12 6.87 28.97
C MET A 1 -14.69 7.27 27.55
N THR A 2 -13.47 7.78 27.34
CA THR A 2 -13.04 8.16 25.98
C THR A 2 -12.56 6.91 25.25
N LEU A 3 -12.68 6.88 23.91
CA LEU A 3 -12.22 5.73 23.12
C LEU A 3 -10.73 5.46 23.38
N LYS A 4 -9.92 6.52 23.46
CA LYS A 4 -8.49 6.46 23.78
C LYS A 4 -8.21 5.72 25.09
N SER A 5 -8.95 6.04 26.16
CA SER A 5 -8.79 5.38 27.46
C SER A 5 -9.24 3.92 27.45
N GLU A 6 -10.26 3.57 26.66
CA GLU A 6 -10.74 2.20 26.51
C GLU A 6 -9.73 1.32 25.77
N LEU A 7 -9.16 1.83 24.68
CA LEU A 7 -8.17 1.11 23.87
C LEU A 7 -6.82 0.96 24.60
N LYS A 8 -6.43 1.95 25.43
CA LYS A 8 -5.25 1.81 26.30
C LYS A 8 -5.39 0.70 27.34
N ASN A 9 -6.63 0.33 27.69
CA ASN A 9 -6.94 -0.72 28.66
C ASN A 9 -7.75 -1.84 27.99
N LEU A 10 -7.41 -2.19 26.74
CA LEU A 10 -8.23 -3.07 25.90
C LEU A 10 -8.61 -4.38 26.61
N GLU A 11 -7.69 -5.04 27.31
CA GLU A 11 -7.96 -6.28 28.06
C GLU A 11 -9.11 -6.13 29.07
N THR A 12 -9.07 -5.07 29.88
CA THR A 12 -10.12 -4.77 30.86
C THR A 12 -11.42 -4.35 30.18
N THR A 13 -11.31 -3.59 29.09
CA THR A 13 -12.45 -3.18 28.27
C THR A 13 -13.18 -4.40 27.71
N LEU A 14 -12.45 -5.39 27.18
CA LEU A 14 -13.03 -6.60 26.56
C LEU A 14 -13.90 -7.43 27.51
N GLN A 15 -13.66 -7.36 28.83
CA GLN A 15 -14.47 -8.05 29.83
C GLN A 15 -15.86 -7.41 30.06
N HIS A 16 -16.01 -6.12 29.71
CA HIS A 16 -17.19 -5.33 30.10
C HIS A 16 -17.84 -4.58 28.92
N SER A 17 -17.16 -4.49 27.78
CA SER A 17 -17.61 -3.70 26.64
C SER A 17 -18.49 -4.49 25.69
N ASN A 18 -19.48 -3.81 25.10
CA ASN A 18 -20.13 -4.30 23.89
C ASN A 18 -19.17 -4.10 22.70
N LEU A 19 -18.67 -5.20 22.16
CA LEU A 19 -17.72 -5.20 21.03
C LEU A 19 -18.28 -4.50 19.78
N ASP A 20 -19.58 -4.63 19.48
CA ASP A 20 -20.16 -3.96 18.32
C ASP A 20 -20.04 -2.43 18.45
N ILE A 21 -20.31 -1.89 19.64
CA ILE A 21 -20.18 -0.45 19.91
C ILE A 21 -18.72 0.01 19.85
N LEU A 22 -17.79 -0.82 20.34
CA LEU A 22 -16.36 -0.53 20.27
C LEU A 22 -15.87 -0.48 18.82
N ILE A 23 -16.25 -1.47 18.02
CA ILE A 23 -15.92 -1.56 16.58
C ILE A 23 -16.41 -0.33 15.84
N GLU A 24 -17.67 0.07 16.00
CA GLU A 24 -18.23 1.25 15.34
C GLU A 24 -17.46 2.52 15.70
N ARG A 25 -17.13 2.70 16.98
CA ARG A 25 -16.35 3.86 17.43
C ARG A 25 -14.94 3.85 16.86
N MET A 26 -14.31 2.69 16.75
CA MET A 26 -13.00 2.53 16.10
C MET A 26 -13.07 2.85 14.61
N LEU A 27 -14.09 2.35 13.91
CA LEU A 27 -14.31 2.61 12.47
C LEU A 27 -14.56 4.09 12.18
N VAL A 28 -15.40 4.76 12.98
CA VAL A 28 -15.63 6.21 12.87
C VAL A 28 -14.33 7.01 13.08
N ASN A 29 -13.39 6.50 13.87
CA ASN A 29 -12.13 7.17 14.17
C ASN A 29 -10.92 6.56 13.44
N VAL A 30 -11.14 5.69 12.44
CA VAL A 30 -10.05 4.96 11.76
C VAL A 30 -9.10 5.89 11.01
N GLY A 31 -9.55 7.08 10.64
CA GLY A 31 -8.74 8.15 10.05
C GLY A 31 -8.59 9.39 10.93
N SER A 32 -8.67 9.24 12.27
CA SER A 32 -8.51 10.38 13.19
C SER A 32 -7.18 11.10 12.97
N THR A 33 -7.14 12.43 13.12
CA THR A 33 -5.90 13.22 13.05
C THR A 33 -5.04 13.09 14.32
N ASP A 34 -5.56 12.48 15.39
CA ASP A 34 -4.78 12.06 16.56
C ASP A 34 -4.06 10.74 16.22
N SER A 35 -2.76 10.82 15.88
CA SER A 35 -1.95 9.67 15.48
C SER A 35 -1.78 8.61 16.57
N GLU A 36 -1.80 8.99 17.85
CA GLU A 36 -1.76 8.00 18.93
C GLU A 36 -3.07 7.19 18.94
N LEU A 37 -4.22 7.86 18.75
CA LEU A 37 -5.49 7.17 18.65
C LEU A 37 -5.58 6.27 17.42
N ARG A 38 -5.18 6.78 16.25
CA ARG A 38 -5.29 6.08 14.97
C ARG A 38 -4.27 4.93 14.86
N ASP A 39 -2.99 5.24 14.98
CA ASP A 39 -1.87 4.36 14.61
C ASP A 39 -1.55 3.39 15.75
N THR A 40 -1.43 3.93 16.96
CA THR A 40 -0.98 3.15 18.12
C THR A 40 -2.12 2.37 18.75
N LEU A 41 -3.33 2.93 18.78
CA LEU A 41 -4.45 2.34 19.49
C LEU A 41 -5.42 1.61 18.56
N ILE A 42 -6.07 2.30 17.62
CA ILE A 42 -7.12 1.70 16.77
C ILE A 42 -6.54 0.58 15.90
N TYR A 43 -5.48 0.84 15.15
CA TYR A 43 -4.90 -0.17 14.26
C TYR A 43 -4.41 -1.41 15.03
N ASN A 44 -3.63 -1.23 16.09
CA ASN A 44 -3.16 -2.36 16.92
C ASN A 44 -4.30 -3.10 17.61
N SER A 45 -5.35 -2.39 18.04
CA SER A 45 -6.54 -3.03 18.62
C SER A 45 -7.27 -3.88 17.59
N PHE A 46 -7.45 -3.40 16.34
CA PHE A 46 -8.00 -4.24 15.28
C PHE A 46 -7.13 -5.47 15.03
N GLY A 47 -5.81 -5.32 14.97
CA GLY A 47 -4.88 -6.44 14.82
C GLY A 47 -5.06 -7.50 15.90
N LYS A 48 -5.06 -7.08 17.17
CA LYS A 48 -5.29 -7.99 18.30
C LYS A 48 -6.67 -8.67 18.23
N LEU A 49 -7.73 -7.89 18.03
CA LEU A 49 -9.10 -8.42 18.02
C LEU A 49 -9.32 -9.45 16.89
N ILE A 50 -8.76 -9.20 15.70
CA ILE A 50 -8.86 -10.08 14.54
C ILE A 50 -8.02 -11.34 14.72
N PHE A 51 -6.73 -11.20 15.08
CA PHE A 51 -5.82 -12.33 15.11
C PHE A 51 -6.01 -13.23 16.32
N GLU A 52 -6.40 -12.69 17.48
CA GLU A 52 -6.67 -13.45 18.70
C GLU A 52 -8.13 -13.95 18.80
N ASP A 53 -8.88 -13.95 17.69
CA ASP A 53 -10.22 -14.55 17.57
C ASP A 53 -11.28 -13.95 18.53
N TYR A 54 -11.14 -12.68 18.93
CA TYR A 54 -12.17 -11.96 19.69
C TYR A 54 -13.41 -11.61 18.84
N LEU A 55 -13.24 -11.52 17.52
CA LEU A 55 -14.29 -11.09 16.60
C LEU A 55 -15.03 -12.26 15.96
N THR A 56 -16.34 -12.13 15.86
CA THR A 56 -17.17 -13.02 15.03
C THR A 56 -16.96 -12.74 13.54
N ILE A 57 -17.28 -13.71 12.68
CA ILE A 57 -17.26 -13.55 11.22
C ILE A 57 -18.14 -12.37 10.78
N LYS A 58 -19.30 -12.17 11.42
CA LYS A 58 -20.21 -11.06 11.10
C LYS A 58 -19.55 -9.70 11.37
N GLN A 59 -18.84 -9.58 12.49
CA GLN A 59 -18.10 -8.36 12.84
C GLN A 59 -16.93 -8.11 11.89
N MET A 60 -16.18 -9.16 11.53
CA MET A 60 -15.08 -9.04 10.55
C MET A 60 -15.59 -8.63 9.17
N ASN A 61 -16.69 -9.21 8.68
CA ASN A 61 -17.31 -8.79 7.43
C ASN A 61 -17.77 -7.33 7.47
N HIS A 62 -18.37 -6.91 8.58
CA HIS A 62 -18.80 -5.51 8.75
C HIS A 62 -17.62 -4.53 8.72
N ILE A 63 -16.54 -4.81 9.47
CA ILE A 63 -15.30 -4.02 9.46
C ILE A 63 -14.77 -3.91 8.03
N PHE A 64 -14.68 -5.04 7.34
CA PHE A 64 -14.17 -5.13 5.98
C PHE A 64 -14.97 -4.25 5.00
N GLU A 65 -16.30 -4.37 5.01
CA GLU A 65 -17.18 -3.61 4.13
C GLU A 65 -17.10 -2.09 4.39
N VAL A 66 -17.02 -1.68 5.65
CA VAL A 66 -16.84 -0.26 6.00
C VAL A 66 -15.50 0.25 5.48
N CYS A 67 -14.42 -0.47 5.73
CA CYS A 67 -13.09 -0.08 5.26
C CYS A 67 -13.00 -0.06 3.73
N LEU A 68 -13.62 -1.01 3.02
CA LEU A 68 -13.66 -1.02 1.55
C LEU A 68 -14.34 0.23 0.98
N ARG A 69 -15.43 0.72 1.60
CA ARG A 69 -16.04 2.00 1.20
C ARG A 69 -15.12 3.17 1.50
N ASN A 70 -14.48 3.14 2.67
CA ASN A 70 -13.57 4.20 3.10
C ASN A 70 -12.32 4.34 2.24
N LEU A 71 -11.88 3.29 1.53
CA LEU A 71 -10.78 3.39 0.54
C LEU A 71 -11.02 4.49 -0.50
N PHE A 72 -12.28 4.78 -0.81
CA PHE A 72 -12.65 5.74 -1.85
C PHE A 72 -13.19 7.06 -1.31
N LEU A 73 -13.10 7.30 0.00
CA LEU A 73 -13.54 8.55 0.62
C LEU A 73 -12.73 9.73 0.07
N ASP A 74 -13.39 10.62 -0.66
CA ASP A 74 -12.79 11.77 -1.35
C ASP A 74 -11.56 11.40 -2.19
N ILE A 75 -11.57 10.22 -2.83
CA ILE A 75 -10.45 9.74 -3.63
C ILE A 75 -10.09 10.74 -4.75
N GLY A 76 -8.79 10.91 -4.98
CA GLY A 76 -8.25 11.92 -5.90
C GLY A 76 -8.06 13.31 -5.27
N GLN A 77 -8.62 13.55 -4.08
CA GLN A 77 -8.29 14.75 -3.32
C GLN A 77 -6.89 14.64 -2.70
N LYS A 78 -6.20 15.78 -2.72
CA LYS A 78 -4.83 15.96 -2.25
C LYS A 78 -4.86 16.78 -0.95
N GLU A 79 -3.93 16.52 -0.04
CA GLU A 79 -3.61 17.36 1.13
C GLU A 79 -4.66 17.49 2.24
N ASN A 80 -5.86 16.92 2.07
CA ASN A 80 -6.89 16.90 3.12
C ASN A 80 -6.68 15.74 4.12
N ASP A 81 -7.50 15.71 5.18
CA ASP A 81 -7.38 14.69 6.23
C ASP A 81 -8.07 13.37 5.89
N SER A 82 -8.80 13.28 4.76
CA SER A 82 -9.44 12.00 4.38
C SER A 82 -8.42 10.96 3.92
N VAL A 83 -7.18 11.36 3.60
CA VAL A 83 -6.06 10.43 3.36
C VAL A 83 -5.87 9.46 4.53
N PHE A 84 -6.02 9.91 5.78
CA PHE A 84 -5.85 9.05 6.94
C PHE A 84 -6.93 7.97 6.99
N THR A 85 -8.17 8.32 6.65
CA THR A 85 -9.28 7.35 6.57
C THR A 85 -9.05 6.32 5.48
N ARG A 86 -8.66 6.75 4.26
CA ARG A 86 -8.38 5.83 3.15
C ARG A 86 -7.24 4.88 3.50
N SER A 87 -6.12 5.46 3.93
CA SER A 87 -4.87 4.78 4.24
C SER A 87 -5.00 3.76 5.38
N PHE A 88 -5.59 4.13 6.51
CA PHE A 88 -5.77 3.20 7.62
C PHE A 88 -6.88 2.18 7.38
N SER A 89 -7.87 2.50 6.53
CA SER A 89 -8.82 1.50 6.06
C SER A 89 -8.13 0.44 5.21
N ALA A 90 -7.16 0.81 4.36
CA ALA A 90 -6.35 -0.16 3.61
C ALA A 90 -5.59 -1.12 4.56
N LEU A 91 -4.97 -0.60 5.61
CA LEU A 91 -4.31 -1.42 6.63
C LEU A 91 -5.27 -2.35 7.39
N VAL A 92 -6.47 -1.89 7.74
CA VAL A 92 -7.45 -2.76 8.41
C VAL A 92 -7.92 -3.87 7.48
N ILE A 93 -8.11 -3.58 6.19
CA ILE A 93 -8.42 -4.60 5.17
C ILE A 93 -7.31 -5.65 5.09
N VAL A 94 -6.04 -5.24 5.14
CA VAL A 94 -4.89 -6.17 5.19
C VAL A 94 -5.01 -7.15 6.36
N LEU A 95 -5.39 -6.68 7.56
CA LEU A 95 -5.55 -7.57 8.72
C LEU A 95 -6.62 -8.63 8.49
N VAL A 96 -7.74 -8.24 7.91
CA VAL A 96 -8.86 -9.15 7.62
C VAL A 96 -8.49 -10.12 6.49
N LEU A 97 -7.84 -9.66 5.41
CA LEU A 97 -7.37 -10.53 4.32
C LEU A 97 -6.32 -11.53 4.81
N LYS A 98 -5.40 -11.13 5.68
CA LYS A 98 -4.43 -12.05 6.30
C LYS A 98 -5.14 -13.15 7.08
N LYS A 99 -6.14 -12.79 7.88
CA LYS A 99 -6.95 -13.77 8.61
C LYS A 99 -7.73 -14.69 7.68
N ASP A 100 -8.30 -14.15 6.59
CA ASP A 100 -9.04 -14.92 5.57
C ASP A 100 -8.12 -15.88 4.82
N ARG A 101 -6.90 -15.45 4.49
CA ARG A 101 -5.87 -16.27 3.86
C ARG A 101 -5.53 -17.50 4.70
N ASP A 102 -5.39 -17.30 6.01
CA ASP A 102 -5.07 -18.39 6.95
C ASP A 102 -6.30 -19.27 7.24
N LYS A 103 -7.48 -18.67 7.33
CA LYS A 103 -8.75 -19.34 7.63
C LYS A 103 -9.90 -18.68 6.87
N ARG A 104 -10.23 -19.22 5.70
CA ARG A 104 -11.27 -18.66 4.81
C ARG A 104 -12.63 -18.49 5.50
N PHE A 105 -13.18 -17.29 5.42
CA PHE A 105 -14.52 -16.90 5.86
C PHE A 105 -15.17 -15.83 4.96
N LEU A 106 -14.41 -15.06 4.19
CA LEU A 106 -14.94 -14.11 3.21
C LEU A 106 -15.56 -14.87 2.04
N SER A 107 -16.66 -14.34 1.50
CA SER A 107 -17.22 -14.86 0.25
C SER A 107 -16.30 -14.52 -0.92
N ASP A 108 -16.35 -15.33 -1.98
CA ASP A 108 -15.54 -15.09 -3.19
C ASP A 108 -15.86 -13.73 -3.83
N GLU A 109 -17.11 -13.29 -3.75
CA GLU A 109 -17.54 -11.98 -4.24
C GLU A 109 -16.88 -10.83 -3.47
N ILE A 110 -16.89 -10.88 -2.13
CA ILE A 110 -16.26 -9.84 -1.29
C ILE A 110 -14.75 -9.83 -1.47
N LEU A 111 -14.14 -11.02 -1.55
CA LEU A 111 -12.71 -11.14 -1.80
C LEU A 111 -12.32 -10.55 -3.16
N LYS A 112 -13.08 -10.87 -4.22
CA LYS A 112 -12.88 -10.30 -5.56
C LYS A 112 -12.97 -8.77 -5.53
N GLN A 113 -13.99 -8.22 -4.88
CA GLN A 113 -14.14 -6.78 -4.71
C GLN A 113 -12.96 -6.15 -3.99
N SER A 114 -12.35 -6.85 -3.02
CA SER A 114 -11.15 -6.37 -2.34
C SER A 114 -9.91 -6.37 -3.23
N ILE A 115 -9.72 -7.41 -4.05
CA ILE A 115 -8.60 -7.48 -4.99
C ILE A 115 -8.71 -6.36 -6.01
N GLU A 116 -9.86 -6.22 -6.67
CA GLU A 116 -10.12 -5.13 -7.63
C GLU A 116 -10.04 -3.76 -6.96
N GLY A 117 -10.53 -3.67 -5.72
CA GLY A 117 -10.48 -2.47 -4.88
C GLY A 117 -9.05 -2.03 -4.58
N SER A 118 -8.13 -2.95 -4.30
CA SER A 118 -6.71 -2.65 -4.03
C SER A 118 -6.01 -2.01 -5.22
N ILE A 119 -6.24 -2.55 -6.42
CA ILE A 119 -5.70 -2.05 -7.69
C ILE A 119 -6.29 -0.67 -7.98
N LYS A 120 -7.63 -0.56 -7.90
CA LYS A 120 -8.35 0.69 -8.17
C LYS A 120 -7.97 1.80 -7.20
N TYR A 121 -7.79 1.48 -5.91
CA TYR A 121 -7.37 2.41 -4.88
C TYR A 121 -6.04 3.07 -5.25
N LEU A 122 -5.00 2.27 -5.50
CA LEU A 122 -3.67 2.80 -5.85
C LEU A 122 -3.67 3.58 -7.17
N LYS A 123 -4.46 3.17 -8.17
CA LYS A 123 -4.60 3.93 -9.42
C LYS A 123 -5.16 5.33 -9.17
N LEU A 124 -6.21 5.45 -8.37
CA LEU A 124 -6.96 6.69 -8.14
C LEU A 124 -6.41 7.56 -7.02
N GLU A 125 -5.61 7.01 -6.10
CA GLU A 125 -5.04 7.74 -4.99
C GLU A 125 -4.04 8.76 -5.49
N GLU A 126 -4.16 10.00 -5.05
CA GLU A 126 -3.37 11.12 -5.55
C GLU A 126 -2.59 11.82 -4.43
N ASP A 127 -2.92 11.53 -3.17
CA ASP A 127 -2.13 11.96 -2.03
C ASP A 127 -0.98 10.98 -1.84
N ILE A 128 0.26 11.48 -1.90
CA ILE A 128 1.48 10.68 -1.74
C ILE A 128 2.21 10.97 -0.44
N ARG A 129 1.60 11.73 0.49
CA ARG A 129 2.28 12.16 1.71
C ARG A 129 2.64 10.97 2.60
N GLY A 130 3.91 10.89 2.96
CA GLY A 130 4.43 10.01 4.00
C GLY A 130 4.00 10.45 5.40
N TYR A 131 4.90 11.03 6.17
CA TYR A 131 4.62 11.57 7.50
C TYR A 131 4.07 13.01 7.44
N VAL A 132 2.92 13.25 8.07
CA VAL A 132 2.34 14.59 8.23
C VAL A 132 2.61 15.11 9.63
N VAL A 133 3.39 16.19 9.74
CA VAL A 133 3.75 16.80 11.02
C VAL A 133 2.51 17.13 11.85
N GLY A 134 2.50 16.64 13.09
CA GLY A 134 1.39 16.81 14.04
C GLY A 134 0.21 15.88 13.84
N LYS A 135 0.12 15.14 12.72
CA LYS A 135 -0.97 14.20 12.42
C LYS A 135 -0.53 12.75 12.23
N GLY A 136 0.77 12.49 12.11
CA GLY A 136 1.34 11.15 11.96
C GLY A 136 1.35 10.65 10.52
N TRP A 137 1.32 9.33 10.33
CA TRP A 137 1.47 8.69 9.03
C TRP A 137 0.25 8.92 8.12
N GLY A 138 0.47 9.52 6.95
CA GLY A 138 -0.45 9.56 5.81
C GLY A 138 -0.37 8.25 5.04
N HIS A 139 0.79 7.92 4.47
CA HIS A 139 1.18 6.58 3.98
C HIS A 139 0.16 5.91 3.04
N SER A 140 -0.63 6.67 2.30
CA SER A 140 -1.66 6.14 1.40
C SER A 140 -1.08 5.20 0.33
N ILE A 141 0.05 5.56 -0.28
CA ILE A 141 0.75 4.69 -1.25
C ILE A 141 1.34 3.47 -0.55
N ALA A 142 2.01 3.65 0.58
CA ALA A 142 2.61 2.57 1.37
C ALA A 142 1.58 1.54 1.85
N HIS A 143 0.50 1.98 2.49
CA HIS A 143 -0.58 1.12 2.98
C HIS A 143 -1.43 0.54 1.83
N GLY A 144 -1.57 1.28 0.72
CA GLY A 144 -2.14 0.74 -0.51
C GLY A 144 -1.29 -0.39 -1.10
N ALA A 145 0.03 -0.26 -1.07
CA ALA A 145 0.96 -1.31 -1.49
C ALA A 145 0.88 -2.54 -0.58
N ASP A 146 0.71 -2.36 0.74
CA ASP A 146 0.47 -3.46 1.67
C ASP A 146 -0.82 -4.21 1.34
N LEU A 147 -1.89 -3.46 1.04
CA LEU A 147 -3.17 -4.03 0.63
C LEU A 147 -3.04 -4.80 -0.68
N LEU A 148 -2.36 -4.23 -1.68
CA LEU A 148 -2.12 -4.90 -2.95
C LEU A 148 -1.28 -6.17 -2.75
N THR A 149 -0.24 -6.12 -1.93
CA THR A 149 0.61 -7.28 -1.59
C THR A 149 -0.20 -8.41 -0.99
N GLU A 150 -1.07 -8.10 0.00
CA GLU A 150 -1.89 -9.11 0.64
C GLU A 150 -2.96 -9.68 -0.31
N ALA A 151 -3.56 -8.81 -1.14
CA ALA A 151 -4.51 -9.23 -2.18
C ALA A 151 -3.87 -10.18 -3.20
N ILE A 152 -2.64 -9.88 -3.67
CA ILE A 152 -1.88 -10.74 -4.57
C ILE A 152 -1.54 -12.05 -3.88
N SER A 153 -1.07 -12.01 -2.64
CA SER A 153 -0.63 -13.20 -1.89
C SER A 153 -1.76 -14.19 -1.62
N HIS A 154 -3.01 -13.73 -1.61
CA HIS A 154 -4.17 -14.56 -1.32
C HIS A 154 -4.30 -15.76 -2.30
N PRO A 155 -4.63 -16.99 -1.83
CA PRO A 155 -4.73 -18.19 -2.67
C PRO A 155 -5.67 -18.08 -3.87
N ASN A 156 -6.76 -17.33 -3.72
CA ASN A 156 -7.76 -17.11 -4.76
C ASN A 156 -7.48 -15.89 -5.67
N PHE A 157 -6.30 -15.29 -5.61
CA PHE A 157 -5.90 -14.24 -6.54
C PHE A 157 -5.86 -14.79 -7.99
N ASN A 158 -6.48 -14.07 -8.92
CA ASN A 158 -6.41 -14.40 -10.34
C ASN A 158 -5.13 -13.81 -10.97
N ILE A 159 -4.22 -14.68 -11.41
CA ILE A 159 -2.95 -14.29 -12.03
C ILE A 159 -3.12 -13.45 -13.30
N GLU A 160 -4.27 -13.52 -13.97
CA GLU A 160 -4.59 -12.68 -15.15
C GLU A 160 -4.58 -11.17 -14.81
N LEU A 161 -4.75 -10.80 -13.53
CA LEU A 161 -4.66 -9.41 -13.06
C LEU A 161 -3.21 -8.91 -12.88
N SER A 162 -2.21 -9.78 -13.01
CA SER A 162 -0.80 -9.44 -12.76
C SER A 162 -0.29 -8.27 -13.58
N SER A 163 -0.61 -8.22 -14.88
CA SER A 163 -0.25 -7.09 -15.74
C SER A 163 -0.89 -5.78 -15.26
N GLU A 164 -2.10 -5.83 -14.71
CA GLU A 164 -2.77 -4.65 -14.18
C GLU A 164 -2.14 -4.20 -12.85
N CYS A 165 -1.73 -5.14 -12.00
CA CYS A 165 -0.97 -4.85 -10.78
C CYS A 165 0.37 -4.18 -11.10
N LEU A 166 1.14 -4.74 -12.04
CA LEU A 166 2.42 -4.15 -12.50
C LEU A 166 2.24 -2.74 -13.05
N GLU A 167 1.22 -2.53 -13.89
CA GLU A 167 0.90 -1.19 -14.39
C GLU A 167 0.54 -0.23 -13.25
N THR A 168 -0.20 -0.70 -12.25
CA THR A 168 -0.57 0.10 -11.07
C THR A 168 0.63 0.50 -10.24
N ILE A 169 1.57 -0.42 -10.01
CA ILE A 169 2.83 -0.13 -9.29
C ILE A 169 3.64 0.90 -10.06
N LYS A 170 3.78 0.74 -11.38
CA LYS A 170 4.44 1.74 -12.23
C LYS A 170 3.77 3.10 -12.10
N LEU A 171 2.44 3.19 -12.25
CA LEU A 171 1.71 4.44 -12.12
C LEU A 171 1.99 5.14 -10.78
N CYS A 172 2.10 4.39 -9.67
CA CYS A 172 2.44 4.97 -8.38
C CYS A 172 3.80 5.66 -8.38
N LEU A 173 4.82 5.08 -9.02
CA LEU A 173 6.17 5.67 -9.11
C LEU A 173 6.18 7.03 -9.84
N PHE A 174 5.21 7.25 -10.74
CA PHE A 174 5.09 8.45 -11.56
C PHE A 174 3.97 9.40 -11.14
N LYS A 175 3.36 9.21 -9.95
CA LYS A 175 2.35 10.14 -9.44
C LYS A 175 2.92 11.54 -9.24
N ASP A 176 2.09 12.54 -9.53
CA ASP A 176 2.46 13.93 -9.33
C ASP A 176 2.53 14.25 -7.83
N SER A 177 3.65 14.83 -7.41
CA SER A 177 3.74 15.37 -6.06
C SER A 177 2.92 16.64 -5.91
N THR A 178 2.24 16.74 -4.79
CA THR A 178 1.36 17.86 -4.44
C THR A 178 2.03 18.76 -3.40
N ILE A 179 2.89 18.16 -2.59
CA ILE A 179 3.68 18.80 -1.52
C ILE A 179 5.11 19.17 -1.97
N GLU A 180 5.35 19.20 -3.28
CA GLU A 180 6.66 19.50 -3.87
C GLU A 180 7.80 18.59 -3.37
N LEU A 181 7.48 17.32 -3.10
CA LEU A 181 8.43 16.31 -2.60
C LEU A 181 8.22 14.93 -3.25
N PRO A 182 9.29 14.14 -3.47
CA PRO A 182 9.15 12.75 -3.89
C PRO A 182 8.57 11.89 -2.75
N PHE A 183 8.58 10.56 -2.94
CA PHE A 183 8.51 9.64 -1.81
C PHE A 183 9.67 9.91 -0.84
N VAL A 184 9.35 9.88 0.46
CA VAL A 184 10.28 10.30 1.53
C VAL A 184 10.29 9.33 2.71
N ASP A 185 9.28 8.47 2.83
CA ASP A 185 9.06 7.60 3.99
C ASP A 185 8.90 6.12 3.56
N GLU A 186 9.73 5.70 2.59
CA GLU A 186 9.87 4.33 2.10
C GLU A 186 8.65 3.77 1.34
N GLU A 187 7.83 4.63 0.73
CA GLU A 187 6.68 4.21 -0.08
C GLU A 187 7.09 3.26 -1.23
N GLU A 188 8.25 3.50 -1.85
CA GLU A 188 8.81 2.64 -2.89
C GLU A 188 9.19 1.25 -2.38
N GLU A 189 9.70 1.13 -1.15
CA GLU A 189 10.04 -0.17 -0.55
C GLU A 189 8.77 -1.00 -0.32
N ARG A 190 7.65 -0.35 0.05
CA ARG A 190 6.37 -1.03 0.22
C ARG A 190 5.82 -1.55 -1.10
N LEU A 191 6.01 -0.81 -2.20
CA LEU A 191 5.65 -1.25 -3.54
C LEU A 191 6.46 -2.47 -4.02
N ILE A 192 7.72 -2.62 -3.56
CA ILE A 192 8.54 -3.79 -3.91
C ILE A 192 7.92 -5.08 -3.37
N PHE A 193 7.31 -5.08 -2.17
CA PHE A 193 6.64 -6.28 -1.65
C PHE A 193 5.51 -6.77 -2.57
N ALA A 194 4.79 -5.86 -3.23
CA ALA A 194 3.75 -6.23 -4.19
C ALA A 194 4.36 -6.87 -5.45
N VAL A 195 5.53 -6.41 -5.90
CA VAL A 195 6.27 -7.03 -7.01
C VAL A 195 6.76 -8.43 -6.62
N GLU A 196 7.32 -8.60 -5.43
CA GLU A 196 7.76 -9.91 -4.93
C GLU A 196 6.59 -10.89 -4.85
N ALA A 197 5.42 -10.44 -4.35
CA ALA A 197 4.21 -11.25 -4.32
C ALA A 197 3.75 -11.68 -5.73
N LEU A 198 3.91 -10.82 -6.74
CA LEU A 198 3.62 -11.17 -8.14
C LEU A 198 4.58 -12.22 -8.69
N GLN A 199 5.87 -12.12 -8.38
CA GLN A 199 6.86 -13.15 -8.76
C GLN A 199 6.52 -14.49 -8.11
N GLU A 200 6.20 -14.48 -6.82
CA GLU A 200 5.78 -15.68 -6.08
C GLU A 200 4.48 -16.28 -6.64
N LYS A 201 3.59 -15.46 -7.20
CA LYS A 201 2.38 -15.92 -7.90
C LYS A 201 2.60 -16.44 -9.32
N GLY A 202 3.80 -16.27 -9.88
CA GLY A 202 4.19 -16.85 -11.15
C GLY A 202 4.37 -15.87 -12.30
N VAL A 203 4.45 -14.56 -12.03
CA VAL A 203 4.94 -13.61 -13.05
C VAL A 203 6.38 -13.95 -13.39
N THR A 204 6.65 -14.12 -14.68
CA THR A 204 7.94 -14.62 -15.16
C THR A 204 9.03 -13.53 -15.15
N ASP A 205 10.29 -13.97 -15.09
CA ASP A 205 11.44 -13.06 -15.24
C ASP A 205 11.36 -12.22 -16.52
N SER A 206 10.88 -12.80 -17.63
CA SER A 206 10.73 -12.08 -18.89
C SER A 206 9.65 -11.00 -18.82
N GLU A 207 8.55 -11.23 -18.12
CA GLU A 207 7.52 -10.22 -17.90
C GLU A 207 8.03 -9.09 -17.00
N MET A 208 8.80 -9.43 -15.95
CA MET A 208 9.46 -8.44 -15.10
C MET A 208 10.50 -7.61 -15.85
N GLU A 209 11.33 -8.23 -16.70
CA GLU A 209 12.31 -7.54 -17.55
C GLU A 209 11.61 -6.54 -18.49
N ASN A 210 10.53 -6.97 -19.16
CA ASN A 210 9.75 -6.11 -20.04
C ASN A 210 9.08 -4.96 -19.27
N TRP A 211 8.60 -5.21 -18.06
CA TRP A 211 7.98 -4.19 -17.23
C TRP A 211 8.97 -3.14 -16.74
N ILE A 212 10.17 -3.55 -16.28
CA ILE A 212 11.24 -2.63 -15.88
C ILE A 212 11.71 -1.78 -17.06
N LEU A 213 11.75 -2.33 -18.28
CA LEU A 213 12.04 -1.55 -19.48
C LEU A 213 10.99 -0.46 -19.73
N LYS A 214 9.69 -0.79 -19.58
CA LYS A 214 8.61 0.22 -19.69
C LYS A 214 8.74 1.35 -18.67
N ILE A 215 9.13 1.04 -17.43
CA ILE A 215 9.43 2.07 -16.42
C ILE A 215 10.59 2.97 -16.88
N SER A 216 11.65 2.38 -17.42
CA SER A 216 12.81 3.13 -17.92
C SER A 216 12.44 4.02 -19.11
N ASP A 217 11.63 3.51 -20.04
CA ASP A 217 11.16 4.25 -21.22
C ASP A 217 10.28 5.43 -20.81
N GLU A 218 9.34 5.22 -19.88
CA GLU A 218 8.47 6.30 -19.37
C GLU A 218 9.27 7.40 -18.66
N LEU A 219 10.34 7.05 -17.94
CA LEU A 219 11.23 8.04 -17.33
C LEU A 219 12.04 8.83 -18.37
N ASN A 220 12.45 8.20 -19.47
CA ASN A 220 13.09 8.88 -20.61
C ASN A 220 12.12 9.83 -21.31
N GLU A 221 10.90 9.38 -21.61
CA GLU A 221 9.84 10.21 -22.20
C GLU A 221 9.53 11.42 -21.32
N LEU A 222 9.50 11.23 -19.99
CA LEU A 222 9.31 12.31 -19.03
C LEU A 222 10.45 13.35 -19.10
N LEU A 223 11.70 12.91 -19.21
CA LEU A 223 12.84 13.81 -19.38
C LEU A 223 12.75 14.60 -20.70
N GLU A 224 12.37 13.95 -21.80
CA GLU A 224 12.20 14.62 -23.10
C GLU A 224 11.09 15.69 -23.04
N LYS A 225 10.00 15.38 -22.35
CA LYS A 225 8.83 16.25 -22.22
C LYS A 225 9.04 17.42 -21.26
N GLU A 226 9.61 17.17 -20.08
CA GLU A 226 9.69 18.14 -18.99
C GLU A 226 11.10 18.73 -18.80
N GLY A 227 12.11 18.15 -19.43
CA GLY A 227 13.51 18.49 -19.18
C GLY A 227 13.91 18.22 -17.73
N TYR A 228 14.89 18.99 -17.25
CA TYR A 228 15.40 18.91 -15.87
C TYR A 228 14.50 19.69 -14.89
N SER A 229 13.18 19.47 -14.94
CA SER A 229 12.21 20.07 -14.03
C SER A 229 12.30 19.45 -12.62
N LEU A 230 11.80 20.16 -11.60
CA LEU A 230 11.69 19.59 -10.24
C LEU A 230 10.81 18.34 -10.22
N ASN A 231 9.69 18.37 -10.95
CA ASN A 231 8.78 17.24 -11.07
C ASN A 231 9.46 16.00 -11.68
N PHE A 232 10.27 16.20 -12.71
CA PHE A 232 11.11 15.15 -13.27
C PHE A 232 12.05 14.57 -12.22
N PHE A 233 12.77 15.41 -11.45
CA PHE A 233 13.67 14.93 -10.42
C PHE A 233 12.97 14.17 -9.29
N TRP A 234 11.74 14.55 -8.92
CA TRP A 234 10.95 13.82 -7.92
C TRP A 234 10.57 12.42 -8.42
N LYS A 235 9.96 12.33 -9.61
CA LYS A 235 9.57 11.03 -10.19
C LYS A 235 10.78 10.15 -10.48
N LYS A 236 11.88 10.74 -10.99
CA LYS A 236 13.16 10.06 -11.13
C LYS A 236 13.64 9.50 -9.78
N SER A 237 13.56 10.27 -8.70
CA SER A 237 14.00 9.80 -7.37
C SER A 237 13.20 8.58 -6.91
N ASN A 238 11.88 8.60 -7.07
CA ASN A 238 11.01 7.45 -6.77
C ASN A 238 11.44 6.21 -7.58
N VAL A 239 11.59 6.36 -8.90
CA VAL A 239 11.97 5.25 -9.79
C VAL A 239 13.37 4.72 -9.46
N ILE A 240 14.36 5.59 -9.28
CA ILE A 240 15.74 5.18 -9.03
C ILE A 240 15.87 4.51 -7.66
N ASN A 241 15.18 4.99 -6.63
CA ASN A 241 15.18 4.35 -5.32
C ASN A 241 14.47 2.99 -5.37
N PHE A 242 13.32 2.92 -6.04
CA PHE A 242 12.61 1.66 -6.29
C PHE A 242 13.51 0.62 -6.97
N LEU A 243 14.19 1.00 -8.06
CA LEU A 243 15.09 0.11 -8.81
C LEU A 243 16.29 -0.33 -7.97
N ARG A 244 16.86 0.55 -7.13
CA ARG A 244 17.96 0.21 -6.22
C ARG A 244 17.51 -0.80 -5.17
N GLY A 245 16.38 -0.55 -4.51
CA GLY A 245 15.78 -1.46 -3.54
C GLY A 245 15.51 -2.83 -4.18
N TYR A 246 14.88 -2.84 -5.35
CA TYR A 246 14.54 -4.09 -6.03
C TYR A 246 15.78 -4.87 -6.48
N TYR A 247 16.78 -4.18 -7.04
CA TYR A 247 18.08 -4.80 -7.34
C TYR A 247 18.71 -5.44 -6.09
N PHE A 248 18.71 -4.73 -4.96
CA PHE A 248 19.27 -5.24 -3.71
C PHE A 248 18.51 -6.46 -3.19
N ARG A 249 17.17 -6.46 -3.26
CA ARG A 249 16.34 -7.62 -2.88
C ARG A 249 16.66 -8.86 -3.70
N LEU A 250 16.71 -8.73 -5.02
CA LEU A 250 17.07 -9.82 -5.92
C LEU A 250 18.50 -10.30 -5.67
N LEU A 251 19.43 -9.38 -5.38
CA LEU A 251 20.83 -9.72 -5.09
C LEU A 251 20.94 -10.52 -3.79
N TYR A 252 20.27 -10.06 -2.74
CA TYR A 252 20.24 -10.72 -1.43
C TYR A 252 19.63 -12.12 -1.50
N LYS A 253 18.54 -12.29 -2.27
CA LYS A 253 17.90 -13.61 -2.50
C LYS A 253 18.69 -14.51 -3.46
N ASN A 254 19.67 -13.96 -4.17
CA ASN A 254 20.42 -14.61 -5.25
C ASN A 254 19.54 -15.11 -6.42
N ASP A 255 18.49 -14.35 -6.74
CA ASP A 255 17.50 -14.70 -7.77
C ASP A 255 17.65 -13.84 -9.04
N CYS A 256 16.93 -14.23 -10.10
CA CYS A 256 16.69 -13.47 -11.34
C CYS A 256 17.94 -12.73 -11.89
N LEU A 257 19.05 -13.45 -12.16
CA LEU A 257 20.33 -12.83 -12.55
C LEU A 257 20.21 -11.86 -13.74
N LYS A 258 19.46 -12.24 -14.79
CA LYS A 258 19.27 -11.40 -15.98
C LYS A 258 18.52 -10.10 -15.65
N LEU A 259 17.50 -10.19 -14.81
CA LEU A 259 16.76 -9.03 -14.33
C LEU A 259 17.65 -8.10 -13.50
N ARG A 260 18.51 -8.66 -12.63
CA ARG A 260 19.51 -7.87 -11.88
C ARG A 260 20.46 -7.12 -12.81
N GLU A 261 21.01 -7.80 -13.81
CA GLU A 261 21.88 -7.17 -14.83
C GLU A 261 21.13 -6.07 -15.58
N LYS A 262 19.86 -6.29 -15.93
CA LYS A 262 19.01 -5.29 -16.58
C LYS A 262 18.84 -4.03 -15.73
N ILE A 263 18.45 -4.20 -14.46
CA ILE A 263 18.28 -3.08 -13.53
C ILE A 263 19.60 -2.34 -13.32
N ALA A 264 20.72 -3.06 -13.14
CA ALA A 264 22.04 -2.46 -12.99
C ALA A 264 22.43 -1.59 -14.21
N ASN A 265 22.18 -2.08 -15.43
CA ASN A 265 22.45 -1.32 -16.66
C ASN A 265 21.60 -0.05 -16.74
N ILE A 266 20.31 -0.11 -16.38
CA ILE A 266 19.43 1.07 -16.35
C ILE A 266 19.95 2.10 -15.32
N LEU A 267 20.31 1.65 -14.12
CA LEU A 267 20.87 2.52 -13.09
C LEU A 267 22.19 3.16 -13.52
N GLU A 268 23.06 2.41 -14.20
CA GLU A 268 24.32 2.92 -14.75
C GLU A 268 24.07 3.98 -15.84
N GLN A 269 23.14 3.73 -16.77
CA GLN A 269 22.76 4.68 -17.82
C GLN A 269 22.28 6.00 -17.23
N TRP A 270 21.36 5.96 -16.28
CA TRP A 270 20.86 7.15 -15.59
C TRP A 270 21.95 7.87 -14.79
N HIS A 271 22.89 7.13 -14.18
CA HIS A 271 24.02 7.76 -13.52
C HIS A 271 24.90 8.53 -14.51
N LYS A 272 25.26 7.92 -15.64
CA LYS A 272 26.05 8.56 -16.69
C LYS A 272 25.34 9.79 -17.25
N GLN A 273 24.07 9.67 -17.59
CA GLN A 273 23.29 10.76 -18.20
C GLN A 273 23.17 12.01 -17.29
N MET A 274 23.26 11.84 -15.98
CA MET A 274 23.02 12.93 -15.01
C MET A 274 24.30 13.60 -14.51
N TYR A 275 25.44 12.90 -14.56
CA TYR A 275 26.66 13.32 -13.89
C TYR A 275 27.91 13.30 -14.79
N ASN A 276 27.82 12.80 -16.02
CA ASN A 276 28.89 12.82 -17.02
C ASN A 276 28.49 13.65 -18.23
#